data_AF-A0A397UMT5-F1
#
_entry.id   AF-A0A397UMT5-F1
#
_cell.length_a   1.000
_cell.length_b   1.000
_cell.length_c   1.000
_cell.angle_alpha   90.00
_cell.angle_beta   90.00
_cell.angle_gamma   90.00
#
_symmetry.space_group_name_H-M   'P 1'
#
loop_
_entity.id
_entity.type
_entity.pdbx_description
1 polymer ?
#
loop_
_entity_poly.entity_id
_entity_poly.type
_entity_poly.pdbx_seq_one_letter_code
_entity_poly.pdbx_strand_id
1 'polypeptide(L)' 'SDIYFFGIIMSEVFTRYSPYYDIPHDKDLATCICLGYRPKIRCEVPQLLLDLMNKCLDAEPKNRPTARELASIL' A
#
# COMPACT_ATOMS: atom_id res chain seq x y z
N SER A 1 1.66 -8.53 7.36
CA SER A 1 2.99 -8.76 6.74
C SER A 1 3.67 -7.41 6.61
N ASP A 2 4.97 -7.36 6.90
CA ASP A 2 5.72 -6.12 7.01
C ASP A 2 5.76 -5.33 5.69
N ILE A 3 5.86 -6.02 4.55
CA ILE A 3 5.89 -5.38 3.22
C ILE A 3 4.56 -4.69 2.89
N TYR A 4 3.44 -5.31 3.26
CA TYR A 4 2.13 -4.67 3.10
C TYR A 4 2.06 -3.39 3.95
N PHE A 5 2.47 -3.48 5.22
CA PHE A 5 2.45 -2.33 6.11
C PHE A 5 3.42 -1.23 5.65
N PHE A 6 4.57 -1.59 5.10
CA PHE A 6 5.49 -0.66 4.46
C PHE A 6 4.81 0.09 3.30
N GLY A 7 4.07 -0.60 2.42
CA GLY A 7 3.27 0.03 1.37
C GLY A 7 2.22 1.00 1.90
N ILE A 8 1.58 0.65 3.03
CA ILE A 8 0.63 1.54 3.73
C ILE A 8 1.33 2.82 4.22
N ILE A 9 2.46 2.69 4.92
CA ILE A 9 3.23 3.83 5.42
C ILE A 9 3.73 4.71 4.27
N MET A 10 4.26 4.11 3.19
CA MET A 10 4.65 4.88 2.01
C MET A 10 3.46 5.69 1.46
N SER A 11 2.29 5.05 1.31
CA SER A 11 1.10 5.76 0.80
C SER A 11 0.70 6.93 1.69
N GLU A 12 0.75 6.78 3.01
CA GLU A 12 0.42 7.83 3.98
C GLU A 12 1.44 8.99 3.92
N VAL A 13 2.74 8.67 3.84
CA VAL A 13 3.82 9.67 3.74
C VAL A 13 3.67 10.53 2.49
N PHE A 14 3.37 9.93 1.34
CA PHE A 14 3.28 10.66 0.06
C PHE A 14 1.94 11.34 -0.15
N THR A 15 0.83 10.71 0.25
CA THR A 15 -0.49 11.33 0.09
C THR A 15 -0.81 12.34 1.19
N ARG A 16 -0.15 12.25 2.36
CA ARG A 16 -0.48 13.00 3.58
C ARG A 16 -1.88 12.72 4.13
N TYR A 17 -2.55 11.68 3.63
CA TYR A 17 -3.83 11.23 4.10
C TYR A 17 -3.68 9.90 4.83
N SER A 18 -4.50 9.69 5.85
CA SER A 18 -4.66 8.35 6.43
C SER A 18 -5.05 7.37 5.31
N PRO A 19 -4.55 6.13 5.34
CA PRO A 19 -5.06 5.07 4.47
C PRO A 19 -6.58 4.99 4.63
N TYR A 20 -7.31 4.95 3.50
CA TYR A 20 -8.77 4.89 3.47
C TYR A 20 -9.48 6.08 4.15
N TYR A 21 -8.88 7.28 4.15
CA TYR A 21 -9.40 8.47 4.85
C TYR A 21 -10.87 8.84 4.55
N ASP A 22 -11.41 8.40 3.40
CA ASP A 22 -12.75 8.67 2.92
C ASP A 22 -13.76 7.56 3.23
N ILE A 23 -13.36 6.51 3.96
CA ILE A 23 -14.17 5.33 4.26
C ILE A 23 -14.25 5.15 5.79
N PRO A 24 -15.42 4.80 6.36
CA PRO A 24 -15.51 4.44 7.77
C PRO A 24 -14.61 3.26 8.14
N HIS A 25 -13.89 3.37 9.27
CA HIS A 25 -13.02 2.31 9.78
C HIS A 25 -13.82 1.29 10.60
N ASP A 26 -14.67 0.52 9.92
CA ASP A 26 -15.55 -0.48 10.52
C ASP A 26 -15.22 -1.91 10.06
N LYS A 27 -16.07 -2.87 10.44
CA LYS A 27 -15.91 -4.29 10.09
C LYS A 27 -16.07 -4.54 8.59
N ASP A 28 -16.82 -3.71 7.89
CA ASP A 28 -17.04 -3.86 6.46
C ASP A 28 -15.77 -3.49 5.70
N LEU A 29 -15.12 -2.38 6.07
CA LEU A 29 -13.81 -2.03 5.53
C LEU A 29 -12.77 -3.13 5.82
N ALA A 30 -12.72 -3.63 7.05
CA ALA A 30 -11.80 -4.72 7.41
C ALA A 30 -12.03 -5.97 6.54
N THR A 31 -13.30 -6.31 6.27
CA THR A 31 -13.68 -7.42 5.39
C THR A 31 -13.25 -7.17 3.95
N CYS A 32 -13.48 -5.98 3.41
CA CYS A 32 -13.02 -5.59 2.07
C CYS A 32 -11.50 -5.72 1.94
N ILE A 33 -10.72 -5.29 2.94
CA ILE A 33 -9.25 -5.39 2.94
C ILE A 33 -8.81 -6.86 2.90
N CYS A 34 -9.43 -7.72 3.69
CA CYS A 34 -9.19 -9.17 3.66
C CYS A 34 -9.53 -9.79 2.29
N LEU A 35 -10.54 -9.26 1.60
CA LEU A 35 -10.93 -9.68 0.24
C LEU A 35 -10.07 -9.04 -0.87
N GLY A 36 -9.01 -8.30 -0.53
CA GLY A 36 -8.07 -7.76 -1.51
C GLY A 36 -8.30 -6.29 -1.85
N TYR A 37 -9.20 -5.58 -1.18
CA TYR A 37 -9.36 -4.14 -1.36
C TYR A 37 -8.11 -3.37 -0.89
N ARG A 38 -7.63 -2.43 -1.70
CA ARG A 38 -6.39 -1.66 -1.45
C ARG A 38 -6.63 -0.17 -1.58
N PRO A 39 -5.88 0.67 -0.83
CA PRO A 39 -6.07 2.10 -0.90
C PRO A 39 -5.67 2.60 -2.29
N LYS A 40 -6.44 3.54 -2.84
CA LYS A 40 -6.10 4.18 -4.11
C LYS A 40 -5.08 5.27 -3.87
N ILE A 41 -3.87 5.08 -4.36
CA ILE A 41 -2.80 6.07 -4.27
C ILE A 41 -2.99 7.10 -5.38
N ARG A 42 -3.35 8.32 -5.00
CA ARG A 42 -3.49 9.46 -5.93
C ARG A 42 -2.58 10.58 -5.43
N CYS A 43 -1.31 10.53 -5.80
CA CYS A 43 -0.35 11.59 -5.49
C CYS A 43 0.62 11.77 -6.65
N GLU A 44 1.14 12.98 -6.79
CA GLU A 44 2.19 13.31 -7.76
C GLU A 44 3.54 12.86 -7.19
N VAL A 45 3.94 11.65 -7.53
CA VAL A 45 5.24 11.05 -7.20
C VAL A 45 5.87 10.45 -8.46
N PRO A 46 7.20 10.25 -8.49
CA PRO A 46 7.84 9.48 -9.54
C PRO A 46 7.14 8.12 -9.75
N GLN A 47 6.92 7.74 -11.01
CA GLN A 47 6.24 6.50 -11.38
C GLN A 47 6.84 5.26 -10.69
N LEU A 48 8.17 5.23 -10.54
CA LEU A 48 8.88 4.18 -9.80
C LEU A 48 8.33 4.00 -8.37
N LEU A 49 8.12 5.09 -7.63
CA LEU A 49 7.60 5.04 -6.26
C LEU A 49 6.14 4.60 -6.25
N LEU A 50 5.33 5.09 -7.21
CA LEU A 50 3.95 4.67 -7.35
C LEU A 50 3.83 3.16 -7.60
N ASP A 51 4.65 2.63 -8.51
CA ASP A 51 4.70 1.21 -8.85
C ASP A 51 5.16 0.37 -7.65
N LEU A 52 6.19 0.82 -6.92
CA LEU A 52 6.67 0.16 -5.70
C LEU A 52 5.60 0.09 -4.62
N MET A 53 4.89 1.20 -4.36
CA MET A 53 3.80 1.22 -3.40
C MET A 53 2.68 0.26 -3.79
N ASN A 54 2.25 0.29 -5.06
CA ASN A 54 1.23 -0.63 -5.58
C ASN A 54 1.67 -2.09 -5.43
N LYS A 55 2.95 -2.40 -5.72
CA LYS A 55 3.49 -3.76 -5.58
C LYS A 55 3.57 -4.22 -4.13
N CYS A 56 3.93 -3.32 -3.20
CA CYS A 56 3.90 -3.62 -1.76
C CYS A 56 2.48 -3.91 -1.26
N LEU A 57 1.49 -3.23 -1.85
CA LEU A 57 0.07 -3.37 -1.50
C LEU A 57 -0.63 -4.50 -2.26
N ASP A 58 0.05 -5.31 -3.07
CA ASP A 58 -0.60 -6.38 -3.84
C ASP A 58 -1.46 -7.29 -2.94
N ALA A 59 -2.64 -7.66 -3.43
CA ALA A 59 -3.56 -8.53 -2.72
C ALA A 59 -2.94 -9.89 -2.40
N GLU A 60 -2.20 -10.42 -3.36
CA GLU A 60 -1.55 -11.71 -3.36
C GLU A 60 -0.12 -11.59 -2.79
N PRO A 61 0.17 -12.14 -1.59
CA PRO A 61 1.45 -11.95 -0.91
C PRO A 61 2.70 -12.33 -1.73
N LYS A 62 2.61 -13.31 -2.63
CA LYS A 62 3.75 -13.74 -3.48
C LYS A 62 4.17 -12.69 -4.52
N ASN A 63 3.30 -11.73 -4.84
CA ASN A 63 3.60 -10.67 -5.80
C ASN A 63 4.35 -9.49 -5.15
N ARG A 64 4.32 -9.42 -3.80
CA ARG A 64 4.98 -8.35 -3.05
C ARG A 64 6.50 -8.55 -3.10
N PRO A 65 7.28 -7.46 -3.15
CA PRO A 65 8.73 -7.56 -3.11
C PRO A 65 9.19 -8.03 -1.73
N THR A 66 10.40 -8.57 -1.67
CA THR A 66 11.11 -8.81 -0.42
C THR A 66 11.72 -7.51 0.11
N ALA A 67 12.00 -7.47 1.41
CA ALA A 67 12.71 -6.33 2.01
C ALA A 67 14.08 -6.10 1.37
N ARG A 68 14.75 -7.17 0.92
CA ARG A 68 16.03 -7.10 0.21
C ARG A 68 15.90 -6.44 -1.16
N GLU A 69 14.87 -6.78 -1.92
CA GLU A 69 14.59 -6.14 -3.20
C GLU A 69 14.28 -4.66 -3.01
N LEU A 70 13.45 -4.30 -2.02
CA LEU A 70 13.15 -2.90 -1.70
C LEU A 70 14.42 -2.11 -1.36
N ALA A 71 15.30 -2.65 -0.51
CA ALA A 71 16.56 -2.01 -0.13
C ALA A 71 17.57 -1.88 -1.30
N SER A 72 17.36 -2.58 -2.41
CA SER A 72 18.20 -2.43 -3.61
C SER A 72 17.65 -1.39 -4.61
N ILE A 73 16.38 -1.00 -4.45
CA ILE A 73 15.69 -0.06 -5.35
C ILE A 73 15.63 1.34 -4.73
N LEU A 74 15.35 1.41 -3.42
CA LEU A 74 15.28 2.65 -2.64
C LEU A 74 16.68 3.09 -2.20
#